data_AF-A0A915EJW9-F1
#
_entry.id   AF-A0A915EJW9-F1
#
_cell.length_a   1.000
_cell.length_b   1.000
_cell.length_c   1.000
_cell.angle_alpha   90.00
_cell.angle_beta   90.00
_cell.angle_gamma   90.00
#
_symmetry.space_group_name_H-M   'P 1'
#
loop_
_entity.id
_entity.type
_entity.pdbx_description
1 polymer ?
#
loop_
_entity_poly.entity_id
_entity_poly.type
_entity_poly.pdbx_seq_one_letter_code
_entity_poly.pdbx_strand_id
1 'polypeptide(L)'
;MEVYLDWILRAWDALLNNQVINCFKVCGLTNAGDGSEDDFIHCFKAHGPIPEGFEMLKEARAMETAAEVSARRMKLLRRKFFLSCDGSFGINK
;
A
#
# COMPACT_ATOMS: atom_id res chain seq x y z
N MET A 1 20.63 8.86 23.35
CA MET A 1 19.86 8.22 22.26
C MET A 1 18.41 7.93 22.67
N GLU A 2 18.09 7.83 23.96
CA GLU A 2 16.72 7.58 24.43
C GLU A 2 15.72 8.73 24.18
N VAL A 3 16.18 9.99 24.23
CA VAL A 3 15.32 11.17 23.99
C VAL A 3 14.71 11.18 22.58
N TYR A 4 15.44 10.72 21.56
CA TYR A 4 14.93 10.65 20.18
C TYR A 4 13.86 9.57 20.02
N LEU A 5 13.98 8.47 20.77
CA LEU A 5 13.02 7.37 20.72
C LEU A 5 11.68 7.78 21.37
N ASP A 6 11.73 8.49 22.50
CA ASP A 6 10.53 8.97 23.18
C ASP A 6 9.74 9.97 22.32
N TRP A 7 10.43 10.89 21.63
CA TRP A 7 9.74 11.81 20.72
C TRP A 7 9.07 11.09 19.55
N ILE A 8 9.74 10.10 18.95
CA ILE A 8 9.18 9.32 17.85
C ILE A 8 7.95 8.54 18.35
N LEU A 9 8.02 7.85 19.48
CA LEU A 9 6.91 7.09 20.03
C LEU A 9 5.69 7.97 20.31
N ARG A 10 5.89 9.13 20.96
CA ARG A 10 4.82 10.08 21.22
C ARG A 10 4.20 10.65 19.95
N ALA A 11 5.00 10.88 18.92
CA ALA A 11 4.50 11.33 17.62
C ALA A 11 3.62 10.27 16.96
N TRP A 12 4.00 8.98 17.06
CA TRP A 12 3.18 7.87 16.57
C TRP A 12 1.89 7.70 17.38
N ASP A 13 1.93 7.80 18.70
CA ASP A 13 0.74 7.71 19.56
C ASP A 13 -0.25 8.87 19.34
N ALA A 14 0.25 10.04 18.94
CA ALA A 14 -0.58 11.19 18.62
C ALA A 14 -1.33 11.05 17.28
N LEU A 15 -0.95 10.12 16.41
CA LEU A 15 -1.62 9.89 15.14
C LEU A 15 -2.85 9.01 15.32
N LEU A 16 -3.97 9.47 14.78
CA LEU A 16 -5.18 8.68 14.77
C LEU A 16 -5.04 7.55 13.72
N ASN A 17 -5.56 6.36 14.04
CA ASN A 17 -5.53 5.21 13.12
C ASN A 17 -6.08 5.53 11.72
N ASN A 18 -7.10 6.39 11.64
CA ASN A 18 -7.68 6.81 10.36
C ASN A 18 -6.69 7.65 9.52
N GLN A 19 -5.82 8.46 10.13
CA GLN A 19 -4.82 9.23 9.42
C GLN A 19 -3.79 8.31 8.77
N VAL A 20 -3.33 7.32 9.54
CA VAL A 20 -2.40 6.29 9.03
C VAL A 20 -3.03 5.55 7.85
N ILE A 21 -4.26 5.05 8.00
CA ILE A 21 -5.00 4.35 6.93
C ILE A 21 -5.18 5.25 5.70
N ASN A 22 -5.56 6.50 5.90
CA ASN A 22 -5.79 7.44 4.80
C ASN A 22 -4.50 7.72 4.02
N CYS A 23 -3.34 7.81 4.68
CA CYS A 23 -2.04 7.96 4.02
C CYS A 23 -1.76 6.81 3.04
N PHE A 24 -2.12 5.57 3.39
CA PHE A 24 -1.95 4.44 2.47
C PHE A 24 -2.96 4.45 1.32
N LYS A 25 -4.21 4.87 1.56
CA LYS A 25 -5.25 5.01 0.52
C LYS A 25 -4.93 6.11 -0.48
N VAL A 26 -4.42 7.26 -0.05
CA VAL A 26 -4.06 8.34 -0.98
C VAL A 26 -2.86 7.98 -1.87
N CYS A 27 -2.03 7.05 -1.40
CA CYS A 27 -0.89 6.51 -2.14
C CYS A 27 -1.25 5.31 -3.04
N GLY A 28 -2.51 4.86 -3.08
CA GLY A 28 -2.90 3.73 -3.93
C GLY A 28 -2.51 2.35 -3.37
N LEU A 29 -2.09 2.24 -2.11
CA LEU A 29 -1.48 1.02 -1.56
C LEU A 29 -2.50 0.06 -0.94
N THR A 30 -3.57 0.59 -0.35
CA THR A 30 -4.59 -0.19 0.38
C THR A 30 -5.99 0.03 -0.19
N ASN A 31 -6.08 0.54 -1.42
CA ASN A 31 -7.34 0.82 -2.09
C ASN A 31 -8.02 -0.48 -2.51
N ALA A 32 -9.35 -0.45 -2.58
CA ALA A 32 -10.14 -1.56 -3.06
C ALA A 32 -9.78 -1.93 -4.52
N GLY A 33 -9.56 -3.22 -4.77
CA GLY A 33 -9.12 -3.72 -6.08
C GLY A 33 -10.21 -3.75 -7.16
N ASP A 34 -11.46 -3.53 -6.77
CA ASP A 34 -12.61 -3.33 -7.67
C ASP A 34 -12.68 -1.89 -8.20
N GLY A 35 -11.85 -0.98 -7.65
CA GLY A 35 -11.79 0.42 -8.04
C GLY A 35 -12.73 1.34 -7.27
N SER A 36 -13.51 0.85 -6.29
CA SER A 36 -14.44 1.69 -5.53
C SER A 36 -13.75 2.77 -4.68
N GLU A 37 -12.42 2.69 -4.53
CA GLU A 37 -11.61 3.59 -3.75
C GLU A 37 -10.54 4.32 -4.58
N ASP A 38 -10.58 4.23 -5.91
CA ASP A 38 -9.59 4.91 -6.76
C ASP A 38 -9.67 6.44 -6.59
N ASP A 39 -10.85 6.96 -6.27
CA ASP A 39 -11.16 8.38 -6.00
C ASP A 39 -10.29 9.00 -4.90
N PHE A 40 -9.78 8.15 -4.00
CA PHE A 40 -8.91 8.57 -2.91
C PHE A 40 -7.46 8.81 -3.35
N ILE A 41 -7.04 8.25 -4.49
CA ILE A 41 -5.66 8.34 -4.98
C ILE A 41 -5.33 9.80 -5.31
N HIS A 42 -4.39 10.37 -4.56
CA HIS A 42 -4.09 11.80 -4.64
C HIS A 42 -3.58 12.21 -6.03
N CYS A 43 -2.79 11.34 -6.66
CA CYS A 43 -2.20 11.60 -7.97
C CYS A 43 -3.23 11.83 -9.08
N PHE A 44 -4.42 11.24 -8.94
CA PHE A 44 -5.44 11.23 -9.99
C PHE A 44 -6.51 12.31 -9.83
N LYS A 45 -6.44 13.11 -8.76
CA LYS A 45 -7.38 14.21 -8.54
C LYS A 45 -7.26 15.26 -9.65
N ALA A 46 -8.28 16.10 -9.83
CA ALA A 46 -8.36 17.09 -10.91
C ALA A 46 -7.16 18.08 -11.00
N HIS A 47 -6.46 18.31 -9.88
CA HIS A 47 -5.23 19.12 -9.81
C HIS A 47 -4.00 18.30 -9.42
N GLY A 48 -4.12 16.97 -9.51
CA GLY A 48 -3.05 16.05 -9.23
C GLY A 48 -2.02 16.00 -10.37
N PRO A 49 -0.85 15.41 -10.11
CA PRO A 49 0.22 15.26 -11.09
C PRO A 49 -0.16 14.40 -12.31
N ILE A 50 -1.21 13.57 -12.21
CA ILE A 50 -1.63 12.65 -13.28
C ILE A 50 -3.16 12.73 -13.47
N PRO A 51 -3.67 13.78 -14.13
CA PRO A 51 -5.12 14.01 -14.29
C PRO A 51 -5.86 12.87 -15.02
N GLU A 52 -5.18 12.19 -15.95
CA GLU A 52 -5.72 11.06 -16.73
C GLU A 52 -5.53 9.70 -16.05
N GLY A 53 -4.98 9.68 -14.83
CA GLY A 53 -4.58 8.43 -14.17
C GLY A 53 -5.72 7.47 -13.87
N PHE A 54 -6.95 7.96 -13.69
CA PHE A 54 -8.15 7.12 -13.55
C PHE A 54 -8.40 6.26 -14.78
N GLU A 55 -8.42 6.87 -15.97
CA GLU A 55 -8.69 6.15 -17.20
C GLU A 55 -7.55 5.18 -17.51
N MET A 56 -6.30 5.60 -17.32
CA MET A 56 -5.14 4.71 -17.47
C MET A 56 -5.21 3.48 -16.56
N LEU A 57 -5.62 3.67 -15.30
CA LEU A 57 -5.76 2.57 -14.35
C LEU A 57 -6.90 1.63 -14.74
N LYS A 58 -8.03 2.18 -15.20
CA LYS A 58 -9.18 1.41 -15.66
C LYS A 58 -8.87 0.59 -16.91
N GLU A 59 -8.16 1.18 -17.87
CA GLU A 59 -7.66 0.49 -19.07
C GLU A 59 -6.70 -0.64 -18.68
N ALA A 60 -5.72 -0.37 -17.81
CA ALA A 60 -4.78 -1.39 -17.34
C ALA A 60 -5.49 -2.59 -16.68
N ARG A 61 -6.53 -2.33 -15.87
CA ARG A 61 -7.34 -3.39 -15.24
C ARG A 61 -8.23 -4.14 -16.24
N ALA A 62 -8.74 -3.47 -17.27
CA ALA A 62 -9.51 -4.11 -18.32
C ALA A 62 -8.64 -4.98 -19.24
N MET A 63 -7.37 -4.60 -19.41
CA MET A 63 -6.38 -5.38 -20.16
C MET A 63 -5.83 -6.57 -19.37
N GLU A 64 -5.79 -6.50 -18.03
CA GLU A 64 -5.43 -7.63 -17.17
C GLU A 64 -6.61 -8.60 -17.02
N THR A 65 -6.44 -9.86 -17.44
CA THR A 65 -7.47 -10.88 -17.18
C THR A 65 -7.50 -11.25 -15.69
N ALA A 66 -8.68 -11.58 -15.13
CA ALA A 66 -8.81 -11.97 -13.72
C ALA A 66 -7.87 -13.14 -13.31
N ALA A 67 -7.52 -14.01 -14.27
CA ALA A 67 -6.56 -15.09 -14.09
C ALA A 67 -5.11 -14.59 -13.91
N GLU A 68 -4.70 -13.56 -14.67
CA GLU A 68 -3.37 -12.95 -14.59
C GLU A 68 -3.19 -12.16 -13.29
N VAL A 69 -4.22 -11.43 -12.84
CA VAL A 69 -4.22 -10.72 -11.55
C VAL A 69 -4.02 -11.70 -10.39
N SER A 70 -4.75 -12.82 -10.39
CA SER A 70 -4.63 -13.85 -9.35
C SER A 70 -3.25 -14.53 -9.37
N ALA A 71 -2.71 -14.81 -10.56
CA ALA A 71 -1.36 -15.37 -10.71
C ALA A 71 -0.25 -14.39 -10.26
N ARG A 72 -0.39 -13.10 -10.54
CA ARG A 72 0.55 -12.04 -10.12
C ARG A 72 0.50 -11.83 -8.61
N ARG A 73 -0.70 -11.84 -8.01
CA ARG A 73 -0.89 -11.77 -6.56
C ARG A 73 -0.30 -12.98 -5.84
N MET A 74 -0.47 -14.18 -6.37
CA MET A 74 0.19 -15.38 -5.84
C MET A 74 1.72 -15.28 -5.94
N LYS A 75 2.27 -14.77 -7.06
CA LYS A 75 3.73 -14.55 -7.18
C LYS A 75 4.26 -13.52 -6.18
N LEU A 76 3.55 -12.40 -5.96
CA LEU A 76 3.90 -11.37 -4.98
C LEU A 76 3.81 -11.89 -3.54
N LEU A 77 2.75 -12.62 -3.19
CA LEU A 77 2.59 -13.27 -1.89
C LEU A 77 3.69 -14.30 -1.65
N ARG A 78 4.05 -15.11 -2.64
CA ARG A 78 5.15 -16.08 -2.54
C ARG A 78 6.49 -15.39 -2.30
N ARG A 79 6.73 -14.23 -2.92
CA ARG A 79 7.94 -13.42 -2.71
C ARG A 79 7.97 -12.77 -1.32
N LYS A 80 6.82 -12.29 -0.82
CA LYS A 80 6.68 -11.74 0.54
C LYS A 80 6.83 -12.82 1.61
N PHE A 81 6.33 -14.03 1.36
CA PHE A 81 6.50 -15.18 2.24
C PHE A 81 7.95 -15.68 2.25
N PHE A 82 8.61 -15.71 1.09
CA PHE A 82 10.03 -16.08 0.99
C PHE A 82 10.93 -15.11 1.78
N LEU A 83 10.70 -13.80 1.66
CA LEU A 83 11.39 -12.79 2.49
C LEU A 83 11.06 -12.89 3.98
N SER A 84 9.89 -13.41 4.34
CA SER A 84 9.53 -13.68 5.74
C SER A 84 10.17 -14.96 6.29
N CYS A 85 10.55 -15.91 5.43
CA CYS A 85 11.24 -17.16 5.80
C CYS A 85 12.77 -17.00 5.88
N ASP A 86 13.36 -16.02 5.17
CA ASP A 86 14.76 -15.63 5.36
C ASP A 86 14.98 -14.81 6.65
N GLY A 87 13.89 -14.45 7.33
CA GLY A 87 13.89 -14.00 8.72
C GLY A 87 14.19 -15.14 9.68
N SER A 88 15.39 -15.72 9.59
CA SER A 88 16.02 -16.45 10.69
C SER A 88 16.29 -15.45 11.81
N PHE A 89 15.24 -15.01 12.49
CA PHE A 89 15.34 -14.41 13.82
C PHE A 89 15.81 -15.53 14.74
N GLY A 90 17.13 -15.67 14.86
CA GLY A 90 17.75 -16.51 15.87
C GLY A 90 17.37 -15.97 17.24
N ILE A 91 16.35 -16.58 17.86
CA ILE A 91 16.11 -16.50 19.29
C ILE A 91 16.72 -17.76 19.92
N ASN A 92 17.52 -17.55 20.98
CA ASN A 92 18.24 -18.50 21.84
C ASN A 92 19.57 -19.02 21.28
N LYS A 93 20.72 -18.82 21.94
CA LYS A 93 21.03 -18.88 23.38
C LYS A 93 22.01 -17.79 23.81
#